data_AF-A0AAJ7T290-F1
#
_entry.id   AF-A0AAJ7T290-F1
#
_cell.length_a   1.000
_cell.length_b   1.000
_cell.length_c   1.000
_cell.angle_alpha   90.00
_cell.angle_beta   90.00
_cell.angle_gamma   90.00
#
_symmetry.space_group_name_H-M   'P 1'
#
loop_
_entity.id
_entity.type
_entity.pdbx_description
1 polymer ?
#
loop_
_entity_poly.entity_id
_entity_poly.type
_entity_poly.pdbx_seq_one_letter_code
_entity_poly.pdbx_strand_id
1 'polypeptide(L)'
;MHALGFHHEHCRSDRDQHMKVHEDNVEEDELGQFKRLECSGCGEDLPYDYLSIMHYGRYASSSDYMSETITPTTAAEAPIGQRSGLSPTETAALCETLQEPPRPTQDPAVQAEMIEQILTHHWHGLQLEQMEAMKKNKEAQERQGVVFVSTPVDRKIKEALEAPPISS
;
A
#
# COMPACT_ATOMS: atom_id res chain seq x y z
N MET A 1 -8.69 6.89 -12.55
CA MET A 1 -7.44 7.59 -12.20
C MET A 1 -6.47 7.64 -13.37
N HIS A 2 -5.87 6.53 -13.82
CA HIS A 2 -4.99 6.53 -15.02
C HIS A 2 -5.60 7.23 -16.25
N ALA A 3 -6.86 6.92 -16.59
CA ALA A 3 -7.56 7.55 -17.72
C ALA A 3 -7.79 9.07 -17.55
N LEU A 4 -7.67 9.59 -16.34
CA LEU A 4 -7.80 11.01 -15.99
C LEU A 4 -6.44 11.70 -15.89
N GLY A 5 -5.34 11.01 -16.21
CA GLY A 5 -3.98 11.57 -16.22
C GLY A 5 -3.22 11.39 -14.90
N PHE A 6 -3.77 10.69 -13.91
CA PHE A 6 -3.04 10.40 -12.67
C PHE A 6 -2.08 9.23 -12.87
N HIS A 7 -0.87 9.37 -12.37
CA HIS A 7 0.15 8.32 -12.38
C HIS A 7 0.21 7.57 -11.05
N HIS A 8 1.02 6.50 -10.98
CA HIS A 8 1.26 5.81 -9.72
C HIS A 8 2.01 6.70 -8.72
N GLU A 9 1.55 6.72 -7.47
CA GLU A 9 2.15 7.54 -6.41
C GLU A 9 3.62 7.14 -6.17
N HIS A 10 3.93 5.84 -6.29
CA HIS A 10 5.28 5.32 -6.14
C HIS A 10 6.22 5.67 -7.31
N CYS A 11 5.71 6.29 -8.37
CA CYS A 11 6.50 6.77 -9.50
C CYS A 11 6.85 8.27 -9.39
N ARG A 12 6.41 8.98 -8.35
CA ARG A 12 6.73 10.40 -8.19
C ARG A 12 8.24 10.65 -8.16
N SER A 13 8.64 11.83 -8.62
CA SER A 13 10.01 12.34 -8.61
C SER A 13 10.57 12.52 -7.19
N ASP A 14 9.71 12.91 -6.23
CA ASP A 14 10.05 13.12 -4.82
C ASP A 14 9.95 11.87 -3.94
N ARG A 15 9.54 10.72 -4.50
CA ARG A 15 9.19 9.50 -3.75
C ARG A 15 10.27 9.01 -2.78
N ASP A 16 11.54 9.22 -3.09
CA ASP A 16 12.67 8.68 -2.32
C ASP A 16 12.82 9.42 -0.97
N GLN A 17 12.11 10.54 -0.80
CA GLN A 17 11.94 11.22 0.49
C GLN A 17 10.94 10.50 1.41
N HIS A 18 10.05 9.67 0.84
CA HIS A 18 8.89 9.09 1.52
C HIS A 18 8.94 7.57 1.62
N MET A 19 9.65 6.90 0.71
CA MET A 19 9.77 5.46 0.67
C MET A 19 11.09 5.02 0.03
N LYS A 20 11.40 3.73 0.17
CA LYS A 20 12.53 3.06 -0.46
C LYS A 20 12.02 1.91 -1.32
N VAL A 21 12.56 1.80 -2.53
CA VAL A 21 12.39 0.62 -3.39
C VAL A 21 13.55 -0.34 -3.17
N HIS A 22 13.27 -1.62 -2.99
CA HIS A 22 14.27 -2.69 -2.89
C HIS A 22 14.31 -3.45 -4.21
N GLU A 23 15.05 -2.91 -5.18
CA GLU A 23 15.12 -3.46 -6.55
C GLU A 23 15.59 -4.92 -6.57
N ASP A 24 16.46 -5.32 -5.63
CA ASP A 24 16.92 -6.71 -5.49
C ASP A 24 15.79 -7.71 -5.17
N ASN A 25 14.65 -7.23 -4.66
CA ASN A 25 13.49 -8.04 -4.33
C ASN A 25 12.42 -8.00 -5.43
N VAL A 26 12.62 -7.21 -6.50
CA VAL A 26 11.65 -7.03 -7.59
C VAL A 26 11.93 -8.04 -8.69
N GLU A 27 10.87 -8.61 -9.28
CA GLU A 27 10.97 -9.43 -10.50
C GLU A 27 11.69 -8.66 -11.61
N GLU A 28 12.67 -9.29 -12.27
CA GLU A 28 13.58 -8.60 -13.22
C GLU A 28 12.81 -7.89 -14.36
N ASP A 29 11.78 -8.55 -14.90
CA ASP A 29 10.93 -8.02 -15.97
C ASP A 29 10.03 -6.84 -15.51
N GLU A 30 9.87 -6.67 -14.19
CA GLU A 30 8.98 -5.69 -13.57
C GLU A 30 9.72 -4.42 -13.08
N LEU A 31 11.05 -4.43 -13.04
CA LEU A 31 11.88 -3.28 -12.60
C LEU A 31 11.52 -1.97 -13.31
N GLY A 32 11.10 -2.06 -14.58
CA GLY A 32 10.65 -0.91 -15.36
C GLY A 32 9.47 -0.15 -14.74
N GLN A 33 8.61 -0.82 -13.97
CA GLN A 33 7.43 -0.23 -13.31
C GLN A 33 7.78 0.62 -12.08
N PHE A 34 9.00 0.48 -11.57
CA PHE A 34 9.51 1.24 -10.42
C PHE A 34 10.34 2.45 -10.87
N LYS A 35 10.30 2.83 -12.15
CA LYS A 35 10.96 4.07 -12.59
C LYS A 35 10.23 5.30 -12.06
N ARG A 36 11.00 6.30 -11.65
CA ARG A 36 10.48 7.64 -11.35
C ARG A 36 10.06 8.33 -12.64
N LEU A 37 9.04 9.15 -12.55
CA LEU A 37 8.65 10.06 -13.62
C LEU A 37 9.63 11.22 -13.66
N GLU A 38 10.10 11.53 -14.87
CA GLU A 38 10.88 12.74 -15.14
C GLU A 38 9.93 13.87 -15.56
N CYS A 39 9.10 14.34 -14.62
CA CYS A 39 8.24 15.49 -14.86
C CYS A 39 8.08 16.35 -13.61
N SER A 40 8.20 17.66 -13.79
CA SER A 40 7.85 18.67 -12.79
C SER A 40 6.33 18.82 -12.71
N GLY A 41 5.76 18.80 -11.50
CA GLY A 41 4.31 19.00 -11.29
C GLY A 41 3.46 17.73 -11.43
N CYS A 42 4.07 16.55 -11.47
CA CYS A 42 3.38 15.26 -11.47
C CYS A 42 2.98 14.83 -10.05
N GLY A 43 2.27 15.72 -9.34
CA GLY A 43 1.78 15.49 -7.97
C GLY A 43 2.61 16.17 -6.88
N GLU A 44 3.79 16.71 -7.19
CA GLU A 44 4.70 17.40 -6.23
C GLU A 44 4.05 18.59 -5.51
N ASP A 45 3.04 19.22 -6.14
CA ASP A 45 2.25 20.31 -5.55
C ASP A 45 1.32 19.83 -4.41
N LEU A 46 1.12 18.52 -4.31
CA LEU A 46 0.36 17.86 -3.25
C LEU A 46 1.29 17.03 -2.34
N PRO A 47 0.99 16.93 -1.03
CA PRO A 47 1.71 16.02 -0.15
C PRO A 47 1.67 14.57 -0.66
N TYR A 48 2.77 13.84 -0.47
CA TYR A 48 2.85 12.42 -0.80
C TYR A 48 1.80 11.60 -0.04
N ASP A 49 1.05 10.77 -0.77
CA ASP A 49 -0.12 10.08 -0.23
C ASP A 49 0.04 8.56 -0.18
N TYR A 50 0.44 8.04 0.99
CA TYR A 50 0.56 6.60 1.23
C TYR A 50 -0.75 5.82 1.03
N LEU A 51 -1.90 6.48 1.22
CA LEU A 51 -3.22 5.89 1.06
C LEU A 51 -3.78 6.06 -0.35
N SER A 52 -3.02 6.63 -1.29
CA SER A 52 -3.45 6.75 -2.68
C SER A 52 -3.84 5.39 -3.25
N ILE A 53 -4.97 5.32 -3.97
CA ILE A 53 -5.39 4.12 -4.70
C ILE A 53 -4.36 3.74 -5.78
N MET A 54 -3.54 4.71 -6.18
CA MET A 54 -2.48 4.62 -7.16
C MET A 54 -1.13 4.22 -6.56
N HIS A 55 -1.02 4.06 -5.24
CA HIS A 55 0.20 3.58 -4.59
C HIS A 55 0.32 2.05 -4.70
N TYR A 56 1.51 1.53 -5.01
CA TYR A 56 1.78 0.09 -4.95
C TYR A 56 1.87 -0.42 -3.51
N GLY A 57 1.54 -1.70 -3.30
CA GLY A 57 1.68 -2.34 -1.99
C GLY A 57 3.14 -2.72 -1.68
N ARG A 58 3.42 -3.06 -0.42
CA ARG A 58 4.76 -3.43 0.08
C ARG A 58 5.43 -4.56 -0.68
N TYR A 59 4.65 -5.51 -1.20
CA TYR A 59 5.13 -6.72 -1.88
C TYR A 59 4.81 -6.72 -3.38
N ALA A 60 4.46 -5.57 -3.95
CA ALA A 60 4.12 -5.47 -5.37
C ALA A 60 5.33 -5.91 -6.22
N SER A 61 5.09 -6.79 -7.19
CA SER A 61 6.13 -7.35 -8.08
C SER A 61 7.32 -7.98 -7.34
N SER A 62 7.09 -8.50 -6.12
CA SER A 62 8.10 -9.23 -5.35
C SER A 62 8.45 -10.56 -6.01
N SER A 63 9.76 -10.83 -6.17
CA SER A 63 10.26 -12.03 -6.85
C SER A 63 10.06 -13.34 -6.09
N ASP A 64 9.90 -13.24 -4.76
CA ASP A 64 9.65 -14.38 -3.88
C ASP A 64 8.29 -14.31 -3.20
N TYR A 65 7.49 -13.27 -3.47
CA TYR A 65 6.21 -12.94 -2.85
C TYR A 65 6.25 -12.70 -1.33
N MET A 66 7.45 -12.60 -0.75
CA MET A 66 7.67 -12.60 0.70
C MET A 66 8.52 -11.41 1.14
N SER A 67 9.37 -10.91 0.26
CA SER A 67 10.27 -9.80 0.49
C SER A 67 9.62 -8.49 0.05
N GLU A 68 9.65 -7.48 0.92
CA GLU A 68 9.12 -6.15 0.60
C GLU A 68 9.91 -5.55 -0.58
N THR A 69 9.21 -5.07 -1.60
CA THR A 69 9.75 -4.28 -2.70
C THR A 69 9.65 -2.78 -2.43
N ILE A 70 8.72 -2.36 -1.58
CA ILE A 70 8.53 -0.98 -1.15
C ILE A 70 8.42 -0.91 0.38
N THR A 71 9.23 -0.04 1.00
CA THR A 71 9.11 0.29 2.42
C THR A 71 9.00 1.81 2.61
N PRO A 72 7.92 2.32 3.22
CA PRO A 72 7.84 3.71 3.66
C PRO A 72 9.00 4.09 4.60
N THR A 73 9.63 5.24 4.40
CA THR A 73 10.80 5.68 5.21
C THR A 73 10.40 6.66 6.31
N THR A 74 9.55 7.64 5.99
CA THR A 74 9.10 8.66 6.96
C THR A 74 7.89 8.23 7.79
N ALA A 75 7.19 7.17 7.37
CA ALA A 75 6.07 6.59 8.09
C ALA A 75 6.12 5.06 7.95
N ALA A 76 7.09 4.43 8.59
CA ALA A 76 7.45 3.01 8.36
C ALA A 76 6.28 2.03 8.47
N GLU A 77 5.29 2.32 9.32
CA GLU A 77 4.08 1.51 9.53
C GLU A 77 2.90 1.93 8.65
N ALA A 78 3.05 2.96 7.82
CA ALA A 78 1.97 3.45 6.97
C ALA A 78 1.41 2.32 6.08
N PRO A 79 0.08 2.14 6.04
CA PRO A 79 -0.55 1.29 5.04
C PRO A 79 -0.29 1.87 3.65
N ILE A 80 0.11 1.00 2.71
CA ILE A 80 0.26 1.32 1.29
C ILE A 80 -0.37 0.21 0.45
N GLY A 81 -0.87 0.56 -0.73
CA GLY A 81 -1.45 -0.43 -1.65
C GLY A 81 -2.93 -0.72 -1.46
N GLN A 82 -3.67 0.12 -0.72
CA GLN A 82 -5.12 -0.03 -0.59
C GLN A 82 -5.82 0.09 -1.95
N ARG A 83 -6.95 -0.62 -2.11
CA ARG A 83 -7.75 -0.62 -3.35
C ARG A 83 -9.25 -0.41 -3.09
N SER A 84 -9.61 0.07 -1.90
CA SER A 84 -11.00 0.25 -1.48
C SER A 84 -11.66 1.50 -2.05
N GLY A 85 -10.89 2.55 -2.31
CA GLY A 85 -11.44 3.81 -2.76
C GLY A 85 -10.39 4.89 -2.93
N LEU A 86 -10.82 6.07 -3.36
CA LEU A 86 -9.94 7.24 -3.46
C LEU A 86 -9.58 7.73 -2.06
N SER A 87 -8.34 8.17 -1.89
CA SER A 87 -7.95 8.90 -0.68
C SER A 87 -8.60 10.29 -0.63
N PRO A 88 -8.55 10.98 0.52
CA PRO A 88 -8.95 12.38 0.61
C PRO A 88 -8.17 13.30 -0.35
N THR A 89 -6.85 13.09 -0.47
CA THR A 89 -5.98 13.87 -1.36
C THR A 89 -6.34 13.66 -2.82
N GLU A 90 -6.56 12.41 -3.25
CA GLU A 90 -6.98 12.07 -4.61
C GLU A 90 -8.38 12.59 -4.92
N THR A 91 -9.30 12.53 -3.95
CA THR A 91 -10.65 13.08 -4.09
C THR A 91 -10.61 14.58 -4.31
N ALA A 92 -9.78 15.31 -3.56
CA ALA A 92 -9.61 16.75 -3.72
C ALA A 92 -9.00 17.09 -5.10
N ALA A 93 -7.92 16.40 -5.48
CA ALA A 93 -7.27 16.59 -6.78
C ALA A 93 -8.21 16.28 -7.96
N LEU A 94 -9.06 15.25 -7.82
CA LEU A 94 -10.07 14.92 -8.81
C LEU A 94 -11.14 16.01 -8.93
N CYS A 95 -11.66 16.52 -7.80
CA CYS A 95 -12.63 17.61 -7.78
C CYS A 95 -12.09 18.86 -8.51
N GLU A 96 -10.83 19.20 -8.27
CA GLU A 96 -10.15 20.30 -8.96
C GLU A 96 -9.99 20.03 -10.46
N THR A 97 -9.51 18.84 -10.83
CA THR A 97 -9.29 18.43 -12.22
C THR A 97 -10.58 18.47 -13.05
N LEU A 98 -11.70 18.07 -12.46
CA LEU A 98 -12.99 18.03 -13.13
C LEU A 98 -13.69 19.40 -13.19
N GLN A 99 -13.11 20.46 -12.61
CA GLN A 99 -13.74 21.79 -12.46
C GLN A 99 -15.14 21.73 -11.82
N GLU A 100 -15.43 20.65 -11.10
CA GLU A 100 -16.63 20.53 -10.29
C GLU A 100 -16.48 21.54 -9.13
N PRO A 101 -17.50 22.36 -8.82
CA PRO A 101 -17.40 23.28 -7.69
C PRO A 101 -17.06 22.47 -6.43
N PRO A 102 -16.15 22.96 -5.56
CA PRO A 102 -15.74 22.22 -4.37
C PRO A 102 -16.99 21.81 -3.59
N ARG A 103 -17.20 20.50 -3.48
CA ARG A 103 -18.30 19.97 -2.68
C ARG A 103 -18.12 20.55 -1.27
N PRO A 104 -19.15 21.13 -0.64
CA PRO A 104 -19.00 21.69 0.70
C PRO A 104 -18.41 20.62 1.59
N THR A 105 -17.22 20.91 2.14
CA THR A 105 -16.44 20.03 3.00
C THR A 105 -17.35 19.31 3.98
N GLN A 106 -17.42 17.98 3.87
CA GLN A 106 -17.94 17.18 4.96
C GLN A 106 -16.99 17.41 6.15
N ASP A 107 -17.58 17.81 7.27
CA ASP A 107 -16.95 18.10 8.55
C ASP A 107 -15.61 17.34 8.77
N PRO A 108 -14.51 18.03 9.12
CA PRO A 108 -13.22 17.40 9.43
C PRO A 108 -13.32 16.24 10.44
N ALA A 109 -14.28 16.29 11.36
CA ALA A 109 -14.55 15.18 12.29
C ALA A 109 -15.10 13.94 11.58
N VAL A 110 -15.93 14.12 10.55
CA VAL A 110 -16.50 13.03 9.73
C VAL A 110 -15.44 12.47 8.78
N GLN A 111 -14.53 13.30 8.25
CA GLN A 111 -13.38 12.81 7.48
C GLN A 111 -12.44 11.98 8.35
N ALA A 112 -12.13 12.44 9.57
CA ALA A 112 -11.30 11.68 10.50
C ALA A 112 -11.95 10.35 10.90
N GLU A 113 -13.26 10.34 11.18
CA GLU A 113 -14.00 9.12 11.52
C GLU A 113 -14.09 8.14 10.34
N MET A 114 -14.27 8.64 9.11
CA MET A 114 -14.26 7.82 7.90
C MET A 114 -12.88 7.25 7.60
N ILE A 115 -11.81 8.02 7.81
CA ILE A 115 -10.43 7.54 7.72
C ILE A 115 -10.18 6.45 8.77
N GLU A 116 -10.57 6.65 10.03
CA GLU A 116 -10.44 5.65 11.09
C GLU A 116 -11.25 4.37 10.79
N GLN A 117 -12.45 4.49 10.24
CA GLN A 117 -13.28 3.34 9.83
C GLN A 117 -12.65 2.58 8.67
N ILE A 118 -12.11 3.28 7.67
CA ILE A 118 -11.37 2.68 6.55
C ILE A 118 -10.11 2.00 7.09
N LEU A 119 -9.30 2.67 7.91
CA LEU A 119 -8.09 2.09 8.48
C LEU A 119 -8.41 0.84 9.32
N THR A 120 -9.46 0.86 10.14
CA THR A 120 -9.79 -0.25 11.05
C THR A 120 -10.37 -1.47 10.34
N HIS A 121 -11.35 -1.29 9.42
CA HIS A 121 -11.99 -2.41 8.72
C HIS A 121 -11.11 -2.97 7.58
N HIS A 122 -10.24 -2.13 7.01
CA HIS A 122 -9.43 -2.53 5.86
C HIS A 122 -8.09 -3.16 6.28
N TRP A 123 -7.54 -2.79 7.45
CA TRP A 123 -6.31 -3.38 8.01
C TRP A 123 -6.46 -4.87 8.35
N HIS A 124 -7.57 -5.25 9.00
CA HIS A 124 -7.80 -6.67 9.33
C HIS A 124 -8.07 -7.54 8.10
N GLY A 125 -8.83 -7.03 7.12
CA GLY A 125 -9.17 -7.77 5.91
C GLY A 125 -7.99 -8.04 4.99
N LEU A 126 -7.20 -7.01 4.65
CA LEU A 126 -6.03 -7.15 3.77
C LEU A 126 -4.93 -7.99 4.41
N GLN A 127 -4.70 -7.85 5.71
CA GLN A 127 -3.69 -8.65 6.40
C GLN A 127 -4.11 -10.13 6.44
N LEU A 128 -5.39 -10.43 6.66
CA LEU A 128 -5.92 -11.81 6.60
C LEU A 128 -5.80 -12.41 5.20
N GLU A 129 -6.24 -11.72 4.14
CA GLU A 129 -6.17 -12.25 2.77
C GLU A 129 -4.72 -12.48 2.32
N GLN A 130 -3.81 -11.54 2.63
CA GLN A 130 -2.39 -11.69 2.32
C GLN A 130 -1.76 -12.84 3.13
N MET A 131 -2.09 -12.97 4.41
CA MET A 131 -1.61 -14.07 5.24
C MET A 131 -2.18 -15.43 4.79
N GLU A 132 -3.43 -15.49 4.33
CA GLU A 132 -4.03 -16.69 3.77
C GLU A 132 -3.42 -17.09 2.42
N ALA A 133 -3.11 -16.11 1.57
CA ALA A 133 -2.40 -16.33 0.30
C ALA A 133 -0.97 -16.87 0.57
N MET A 134 -0.24 -16.27 1.52
CA MET A 134 1.06 -16.75 1.95
C MET A 134 0.99 -18.18 2.51
N LYS A 135 -0.03 -18.49 3.33
CA LYS A 135 -0.22 -19.83 3.89
C LYS A 135 -0.50 -20.87 2.81
N LYS A 136 -1.39 -20.58 1.87
CA LYS A 136 -1.68 -21.48 0.73
C LYS A 136 -0.45 -21.73 -0.14
N ASN A 137 0.39 -20.72 -0.33
CA ASN A 137 1.63 -20.86 -1.10
C ASN A 137 2.67 -21.70 -0.35
N LYS A 138 2.84 -21.48 0.96
CA LYS A 138 3.69 -22.33 1.82
C LYS A 138 3.25 -23.79 1.78
N GLU A 139 1.95 -24.06 1.92
CA GLU A 139 1.39 -25.41 1.81
C GLU A 139 1.62 -26.04 0.42
N ALA A 140 1.56 -25.24 -0.64
CA ALA A 140 1.85 -25.70 -2.00
C ALA A 140 3.34 -26.05 -2.20
N GLN A 141 4.25 -25.27 -1.62
CA GLN A 141 5.70 -25.51 -1.69
C GLN A 141 6.14 -26.69 -0.80
N GLU A 142 5.54 -26.88 0.37
CA GLU A 142 5.76 -28.06 1.22
C GLU A 142 5.32 -29.35 0.52
N ARG A 143 4.21 -29.33 -0.24
CA ARG A 143 3.78 -30.45 -1.10
C ARG A 143 4.77 -30.77 -2.23
N GLN A 144 5.59 -29.80 -2.62
CA GLN A 144 6.67 -29.97 -3.60
C GLN A 144 8.00 -30.41 -2.96
N GLY A 145 8.01 -30.70 -1.65
CA GLY A 145 9.19 -31.19 -0.93
C GLY A 145 10.14 -30.10 -0.43
N VAL A 146 9.74 -28.83 -0.49
CA VAL A 146 10.50 -27.70 0.05
C VAL A 146 10.26 -27.61 1.56
N VAL A 147 11.32 -27.76 2.36
CA VAL A 147 11.25 -27.68 3.83
C VAL A 147 11.71 -26.30 4.28
N PHE A 148 10.81 -25.51 4.84
CA PHE A 148 11.13 -24.21 5.42
C PHE A 148 11.54 -24.35 6.90
N VAL A 149 12.65 -23.71 7.29
CA VAL A 149 12.94 -23.40 8.69
C VAL A 149 11.98 -22.29 9.16
N SER A 150 11.54 -22.33 10.43
CA SER A 150 10.58 -21.40 11.04
C SER A 150 10.68 -19.98 10.48
N THR A 151 9.63 -19.55 9.77
CA THR A 151 9.66 -18.32 8.98
C THR A 151 9.23 -17.11 9.80
N PRO A 152 9.61 -15.87 9.40
CA PRO A 152 9.07 -14.65 9.98
C PRO A 152 7.53 -14.58 9.92
N VAL A 153 6.91 -15.22 8.94
CA VAL A 153 5.45 -15.35 8.80
C VAL A 153 4.88 -16.26 9.89
N ASP A 154 5.52 -17.39 10.18
CA ASP A 154 5.10 -18.28 11.28
C ASP A 154 5.18 -17.57 12.63
N ARG A 155 6.19 -16.71 12.81
CA ARG A 155 6.34 -15.88 14.01
C ARG A 155 5.24 -14.80 14.12
N LYS A 156 4.94 -14.09 13.02
CA LYS A 156 3.88 -13.06 12.99
C LYS A 156 2.48 -13.65 13.14
N ILE A 157 2.20 -14.85 12.58
CA ILE A 157 0.95 -15.58 12.80
C ILE A 157 0.80 -15.93 14.28
N LYS A 158 1.88 -16.41 14.92
CA LYS A 158 1.87 -16.74 16.34
C LYS A 158 1.65 -15.50 17.22
N GLU A 159 2.33 -14.39 16.92
CA GLU A 159 2.16 -13.12 17.62
C GLU A 159 0.75 -12.54 17.45
N ALA A 160 0.13 -12.68 16.27
CA ALA A 160 -1.24 -12.24 16.01
C ALA A 160 -2.31 -13.11 16.72
N LEU A 161 -2.07 -14.42 16.86
CA LEU A 161 -2.96 -15.34 17.57
C LEU A 161 -2.85 -15.24 19.10
N GLU A 162 -1.72 -14.75 19.61
CA GLU A 162 -1.44 -14.57 21.05
C GLU A 162 -1.75 -13.15 21.55
N ALA A 163 -2.16 -12.22 20.67
CA ALA A 163 -2.50 -10.86 21.05
C ALA A 163 -3.79 -10.82 21.89
N PRO A 164 -3.80 -10.14 23.06
CA PRO A 164 -5.00 -10.02 23.87
C PRO A 164 -6.08 -9.23 23.11
N PRO A 165 -7.37 -9.59 23.24
CA PRO A 165 -8.44 -8.82 22.64
C PRO A 165 -8.40 -7.39 23.19
N ILE A 166 -8.36 -6.41 22.29
CA ILE A 166 -8.39 -4.99 22.64
C ILE A 166 -9.76 -4.75 23.31
N SER A 167 -9.74 -4.40 24.59
CA SER A 167 -10.96 -4.07 25.33
C SER A 167 -11.57 -2.80 24.75
N SER A 168 -12.85 -2.90 24.38
CA SER A 168 -13.73 -1.80 23.95
C SER A 168 -13.75 -0.61 24.89
#